data_AF-A0A660SLH7-F1
#
_entry.id   AF-A0A660SLH7-F1
#
_cell.length_a   1.000
_cell.length_b   1.000
_cell.length_c   1.000
_cell.angle_alpha   90.00
_cell.angle_beta   90.00
_cell.angle_gamma   90.00
#
_symmetry.space_group_name_H-M   'P 1'
#
loop_
_entity.id
_entity.type
_entity.pdbx_description
1 polymer ?
#
loop_
_entity_poly.entity_id
_entity_poly.type
_entity_poly.pdbx_seq_one_letter_code
_entity_poly.pdbx_strand_id
1 'polypeptide(L)'
;MVRIKVKLSFGAGSVKTAAIVNTGYGTEEPEILIPVAVAKKLGIWPEFPAGTRVEEYSTAGGTTRIYCVGKRGVVSVVTPERSESVEVRVGISEHEDEVLISDSLASELGIVIEDPKKGLWRFRDEPTAKLRRSVAPKIW
;
A
#
# COMPACT_ATOMS: atom_id res chain seq x y z
N MET A 1 5.27 -11.71 7.94
CA MET A 1 4.67 -10.44 7.49
C MET A 1 3.37 -10.74 6.77
N VAL A 2 2.36 -9.88 6.92
CA VAL A 2 1.11 -10.00 6.16
C VAL A 2 1.28 -9.29 4.81
N ARG A 3 1.05 -10.02 3.72
CA ARG A 3 1.08 -9.48 2.35
C ARG A 3 -0.26 -9.70 1.69
N ILE A 4 -0.87 -8.64 1.20
CA ILE A 4 -2.17 -8.66 0.56
C ILE A 4 -2.01 -8.30 -0.90
N LYS A 5 -2.70 -9.03 -1.78
CA LYS A 5 -2.74 -8.70 -3.19
C LYS A 5 -3.68 -7.51 -3.37
N VAL A 6 -3.14 -6.40 -3.83
CA VAL A 6 -3.90 -5.16 -4.07
C VAL A 6 -3.82 -4.75 -5.53
N LYS A 7 -4.81 -3.98 -5.97
CA LYS A 7 -4.77 -3.21 -7.21
C LYS A 7 -4.64 -1.74 -6.81
N LEU A 8 -3.55 -1.11 -7.21
CA LEU A 8 -3.39 0.33 -7.16
C LEU A 8 -3.69 0.91 -8.55
N SER A 9 -4.56 1.90 -8.61
CA SER A 9 -4.88 2.66 -9.82
C SER A 9 -4.53 4.12 -9.62
N PHE A 10 -3.94 4.74 -10.64
CA PHE A 10 -3.58 6.15 -10.64
C PHE A 10 -3.72 6.71 -12.06
N GLY A 11 -4.59 7.71 -12.24
CA GLY A 11 -4.92 8.20 -13.58
C GLY A 11 -5.42 7.07 -14.49
N ALA A 12 -4.80 6.91 -15.67
CA ALA A 12 -5.10 5.82 -16.59
C ALA A 12 -4.33 4.52 -16.30
N GLY A 13 -3.33 4.56 -15.41
CA GLY A 13 -2.48 3.43 -15.07
C GLY A 13 -3.05 2.58 -13.93
N SER A 14 -2.75 1.28 -13.94
CA SER A 14 -2.99 0.43 -12.78
C SER A 14 -1.99 -0.71 -12.66
N VAL A 15 -1.78 -1.17 -11.43
CA VAL A 15 -0.85 -2.26 -11.11
C VAL A 15 -1.49 -3.18 -10.10
N LYS A 16 -1.37 -4.50 -10.32
CA LYS A 16 -1.68 -5.52 -9.31
C LYS A 16 -0.38 -6.00 -8.70
N THR A 17 -0.26 -5.95 -7.37
CA THR A 17 0.96 -6.30 -6.65
C THR A 17 0.66 -6.91 -5.29
N ALA A 18 1.64 -7.60 -4.71
CA ALA A 18 1.65 -7.84 -3.28
C ALA A 18 2.05 -6.54 -2.57
N ALA A 19 1.37 -6.24 -1.46
CA ALA A 19 1.70 -5.11 -0.58
C ALA A 19 1.77 -5.60 0.86
N ILE A 20 2.79 -5.14 1.59
CA ILE A 20 2.99 -5.43 3.01
C ILE A 20 2.07 -4.55 3.82
N VAL A 21 1.28 -5.15 4.70
CA VAL A 21 0.53 -4.40 5.72
C VAL A 21 1.51 -4.04 6.83
N ASN A 22 1.89 -2.76 6.92
CA ASN A 22 2.91 -2.29 7.83
C ASN A 22 2.29 -1.43 8.95
N THR A 23 2.03 -2.03 10.10
CA THR A 23 1.49 -1.31 11.27
C THR A 23 2.49 -0.33 11.90
N GLY A 24 3.77 -0.37 11.52
CA GLY A 24 4.78 0.62 11.91
C GLY A 24 4.81 1.85 10.98
N TYR A 25 4.04 1.83 9.89
CA TYR A 25 3.89 2.95 8.97
C TYR A 25 2.60 3.69 9.31
N GLY A 26 2.70 4.57 10.31
CA GLY A 26 1.60 5.38 10.83
C GLY A 26 1.34 6.62 9.98
N THR A 27 0.13 6.77 9.46
CA THR A 27 -0.27 7.97 8.69
C THR A 27 -1.64 8.48 9.13
N GLU A 28 -1.86 9.80 9.07
CA GLU A 28 -3.18 10.37 9.41
C GLU A 28 -4.25 9.97 8.38
N GLU A 29 -3.92 10.08 7.10
CA GLU A 29 -4.79 9.67 6.00
C GLU A 29 -4.34 8.32 5.40
N PRO A 30 -5.23 7.58 4.72
CA PRO A 30 -4.85 6.36 4.01
C PRO A 30 -3.74 6.61 3.00
N GLU A 31 -2.64 5.87 3.13
CA GLU A 31 -1.46 6.06 2.31
C GLU A 31 -0.89 4.73 1.82
N ILE A 32 -0.41 4.75 0.58
CA ILE A 32 0.35 3.65 -0.02
C ILE A 32 1.73 4.16 -0.42
N LEU A 33 2.77 3.47 0.07
CA LEU A 33 4.15 3.74 -0.32
C LEU A 33 4.56 2.76 -1.40
N ILE A 34 5.07 3.27 -2.52
CA ILE A 34 5.42 2.45 -3.68
C ILE A 34 6.91 2.61 -4.06
N PRO A 35 7.57 1.53 -4.52
CA PRO A 35 8.87 1.59 -5.16
C PRO A 35 8.87 2.44 -6.44
N VAL A 36 10.01 3.03 -6.80
CA VAL A 36 10.20 3.74 -8.09
C VAL A 36 9.78 2.89 -9.29
N ALA A 37 10.05 1.57 -9.28
CA ALA A 37 9.67 0.69 -10.39
C ALA A 37 8.14 0.55 -10.55
N VAL A 38 7.37 0.65 -9.46
CA VAL A 38 5.91 0.73 -9.52
C VAL A 38 5.47 2.08 -10.07
N ALA A 39 6.08 3.16 -9.60
CA ALA A 39 5.81 4.52 -10.06
C ALA A 39 6.05 4.67 -11.58
N LYS A 40 7.13 4.08 -12.10
CA LYS A 40 7.41 4.01 -13.55
C LYS A 40 6.30 3.30 -14.31
N LYS A 41 5.78 2.17 -13.81
CA LYS A 41 4.65 1.47 -14.45
C LYS A 41 3.35 2.26 -14.42
N LEU A 42 3.17 3.12 -13.42
CA LEU A 42 2.01 4.00 -13.31
C LEU A 42 2.18 5.30 -14.13
N GLY A 43 3.35 5.54 -14.73
CA GLY A 43 3.63 6.75 -15.52
C GLY A 43 3.73 8.02 -14.67
N ILE A 44 4.13 7.89 -13.41
CA ILE A 44 4.30 9.01 -12.46
C ILE A 44 5.76 9.21 -12.02
N TRP A 45 6.68 8.61 -12.79
CA TRP A 45 8.13 8.73 -12.63
C TRP A 45 8.82 8.55 -13.99
N PRO A 46 9.89 9.31 -14.31
CA PRO A 46 10.51 10.37 -13.52
C PRO A 46 9.76 11.70 -13.57
N GLU A 47 8.81 11.82 -14.50
CA GLU A 47 7.95 12.99 -14.65
C GLU A 47 6.85 12.93 -13.59
N PHE A 48 6.94 13.81 -12.61
CA PHE A 48 6.00 13.84 -11.50
C PHE A 48 4.68 14.52 -11.88
N PRO A 49 3.54 14.02 -11.37
CA PRO A 49 2.29 14.75 -11.44
C PRO A 49 2.39 16.11 -10.76
N ALA A 50 1.66 17.11 -11.27
CA ALA A 50 1.58 18.44 -10.67
C ALA A 50 1.18 18.36 -9.19
N GLY A 51 1.84 19.18 -8.37
CA GLY A 51 1.61 19.22 -6.92
C GLY A 51 2.34 18.15 -6.12
N THR A 52 3.21 17.34 -6.75
CA THR A 52 4.10 16.42 -6.02
C THR A 52 5.07 17.19 -5.13
N ARG A 53 5.24 16.74 -3.89
CA ARG A 53 6.10 17.35 -2.87
C ARG A 53 7.09 16.33 -2.33
N VAL A 54 8.23 16.80 -1.84
CA VAL A 54 9.14 15.96 -1.07
C VAL A 54 8.82 16.16 0.40
N GLU A 55 8.52 15.08 1.09
CA GLU A 55 8.23 15.05 2.52
C GLU A 55 9.27 14.18 3.23
N GLU A 56 9.58 14.51 4.49
CA GLU A 56 10.53 13.74 5.31
C GLU A 56 9.78 12.80 6.23
N TYR A 57 10.08 11.51 6.13
CA TYR A 57 9.43 10.44 6.88
C TYR A 57 10.41 9.89 7.91
N SER A 58 9.96 9.78 9.16
CA SER A 58 10.72 9.12 10.22
C SER A 58 10.55 7.61 10.12
N THR A 59 11.66 6.89 10.00
CA THR A 59 11.70 5.41 10.03
C THR A 59 12.55 4.92 11.20
N ALA A 60 12.50 3.61 11.48
CA ALA A 60 13.38 3.00 12.47
C ALA A 60 14.87 3.14 12.11
N GLY A 61 15.22 3.35 10.84
CA GLY A 61 16.59 3.51 10.35
C GLY A 61 17.06 4.97 10.22
N GLY A 62 16.23 5.94 10.61
CA GLY A 62 16.48 7.37 10.39
C GLY A 62 15.43 8.02 9.50
N THR A 63 15.68 9.24 9.07
CA THR A 63 14.77 9.99 8.20
C THR A 63 15.00 9.63 6.73
N THR A 64 13.92 9.58 5.96
CA THR A 64 13.97 9.33 4.51
C THR A 64 13.08 10.31 3.77
N ARG A 65 13.44 10.60 2.51
CA ARG A 65 12.68 11.52 1.66
C ARG A 65 11.71 10.71 0.81
N ILE A 66 10.43 11.04 0.90
CA ILE A 66 9.36 10.43 0.10
C ILE A 66 8.80 11.49 -0.86
N TYR A 67 8.58 11.09 -2.10
CA TYR A 67 7.89 11.94 -3.09
C TYR A 67 6.39 11.69 -2.97
N CYS A 68 5.68 12.60 -2.31
CA CYS A 68 4.25 12.55 -2.08
C CYS A 68 3.51 13.18 -3.26
N VAL A 69 2.78 12.36 -4.01
CA VAL A 69 2.06 12.78 -5.21
C VAL A 69 0.83 13.61 -4.84
N GLY A 70 0.66 14.77 -5.49
CA GLY A 70 -0.42 15.72 -5.16
C GLY A 70 -1.84 15.23 -5.51
N LYS A 71 -1.98 14.19 -6.33
CA LYS A 71 -3.26 13.55 -6.67
C LYS A 71 -3.44 12.24 -5.89
N ARG A 72 -4.69 11.90 -5.57
CA ARG A 72 -5.03 10.62 -4.92
C ARG A 72 -4.94 9.45 -5.89
N GLY A 73 -4.46 8.31 -5.39
CA GLY A 73 -4.62 7.01 -6.02
C GLY A 73 -5.84 6.29 -5.48
N VAL A 74 -6.15 5.13 -6.05
CA VAL A 74 -7.24 4.26 -5.58
C VAL A 74 -6.72 2.85 -5.37
N VAL A 75 -6.92 2.31 -4.17
CA VAL A 75 -6.47 0.96 -3.78
C VAL A 75 -7.67 0.07 -3.51
N SER A 76 -7.66 -1.15 -4.04
CA SER A 76 -8.59 -2.20 -3.65
C SER A 76 -7.87 -3.52 -3.40
N VAL A 77 -8.43 -4.36 -2.53
CA VAL A 77 -7.95 -5.73 -2.33
C VAL A 77 -8.43 -6.59 -3.48
N VAL A 78 -7.52 -7.33 -4.12
CA VAL A 78 -7.85 -8.21 -5.24
C VAL A 78 -8.40 -9.52 -4.69
N THR A 79 -9.73 -9.62 -4.65
CA THR A 79 -10.44 -10.82 -4.21
C THR A 79 -11.77 -10.96 -4.97
N PRO A 80 -12.30 -12.17 -5.20
CA PRO A 80 -13.58 -12.34 -5.89
C PRO A 80 -14.78 -11.77 -5.13
N GLU A 81 -14.69 -11.69 -3.80
CA GLU A 81 -15.83 -11.34 -2.95
C GLU A 81 -16.03 -9.84 -2.72
N ARG A 82 -15.07 -8.99 -3.11
CA ARG A 82 -15.12 -7.53 -2.85
C ARG A 82 -14.59 -6.71 -4.00
N SER A 83 -15.21 -5.55 -4.19
CA SER A 83 -14.81 -4.53 -5.17
C SER A 83 -14.61 -3.15 -4.56
N GLU A 84 -14.77 -3.02 -3.23
CA GLU A 84 -14.57 -1.76 -2.51
C GLU A 84 -13.16 -1.24 -2.69
N SER A 85 -13.04 0.08 -2.75
CA SER A 85 -11.78 0.76 -2.97
C SER A 85 -11.67 1.98 -2.07
N VAL A 86 -10.45 2.30 -1.67
CA VAL A 86 -10.11 3.43 -0.80
C VAL A 86 -9.27 4.42 -1.61
N GLU A 87 -9.59 5.71 -1.51
CA GLU A 87 -8.74 6.77 -2.01
C GLU A 87 -7.53 6.94 -1.08
N VAL A 88 -6.34 7.07 -1.66
CA VAL A 88 -5.08 7.08 -0.90
C VAL A 88 -4.16 8.19 -1.34
N ARG A 89 -3.34 8.70 -0.42
CA ARG A 89 -2.11 9.40 -0.83
C ARG A 89 -1.11 8.38 -1.37
N VAL A 90 -0.31 8.80 -2.34
CA VAL A 90 0.70 7.95 -2.98
C VAL A 90 2.07 8.54 -2.69
N GLY A 91 2.84 7.83 -1.87
CA GLY A 91 4.26 8.14 -1.65
C GLY A 91 5.12 7.29 -2.56
N ILE A 92 6.17 7.87 -3.15
CA ILE A 92 7.17 7.14 -3.92
C ILE A 92 8.47 7.13 -3.12
N SER A 93 9.00 5.93 -2.87
CA SER A 93 10.29 5.73 -2.20
C SER A 93 11.33 5.20 -3.18
N GLU A 94 12.53 5.76 -3.11
CA GLU A 94 13.71 5.27 -3.83
C GLU A 94 14.41 4.10 -3.12
N HIS A 95 14.01 3.80 -1.88
CA HIS A 95 14.67 2.82 -1.00
C HIS A 95 13.83 1.58 -0.71
N GLU A 96 12.53 1.61 -1.04
CA GLU A 96 11.63 0.47 -0.82
C GLU A 96 11.59 -0.43 -2.05
N ASP A 97 11.63 -1.73 -1.82
CA ASP A 97 11.57 -2.77 -2.86
C ASP A 97 10.21 -3.48 -2.93
N GLU A 98 9.34 -3.27 -1.92
CA GLU A 98 7.96 -3.76 -1.87
C GLU A 98 6.99 -2.60 -1.63
N VAL A 99 5.72 -2.79 -2.02
CA VAL A 99 4.67 -1.81 -1.73
C VAL A 99 4.23 -1.93 -0.28
N LEU A 100 4.06 -0.80 0.42
CA LEU A 100 3.60 -0.76 1.80
C LEU A 100 2.21 -0.15 1.90
N ILE A 101 1.35 -0.79 2.69
CA ILE A 101 0.06 -0.28 3.16
C ILE A 101 0.29 0.33 4.54
N SER A 102 -0.09 1.61 4.73
CA SER A 102 -0.06 2.25 6.04
C SER A 102 -1.13 1.67 6.98
N ASP A 103 -1.01 1.95 8.28
CA ASP A 103 -2.00 1.53 9.27
C ASP A 103 -3.40 2.09 8.99
N SER A 104 -3.49 3.36 8.59
CA SER A 104 -4.72 4.06 8.24
C SER A 104 -5.39 3.40 7.02
N LEU A 105 -4.62 3.10 5.97
CA LEU A 105 -5.14 2.38 4.81
C LEU A 105 -5.56 0.94 5.17
N ALA A 106 -4.82 0.26 6.04
CA ALA A 106 -5.20 -1.07 6.52
C ALA A 106 -6.54 -1.03 7.25
N SER A 107 -6.77 0.00 8.07
CA SER A 107 -8.03 0.20 8.78
C SER A 107 -9.20 0.45 7.83
N GLU A 108 -9.05 1.33 6.84
CA GLU A 108 -10.09 1.65 5.85
C GLU A 108 -10.44 0.46 4.94
N LEU A 109 -9.44 -0.35 4.56
CA LEU A 109 -9.67 -1.60 3.83
C LEU A 109 -10.27 -2.71 4.71
N GLY A 110 -10.48 -2.46 6.01
CA GLY A 110 -11.03 -3.41 6.95
C GLY A 110 -10.12 -4.62 7.17
N ILE A 111 -8.80 -4.47 7.06
CA ILE A 111 -7.85 -5.56 7.23
C ILE A 111 -7.62 -5.83 8.72
N VAL A 112 -7.73 -7.09 9.13
CA VAL A 112 -7.33 -7.56 10.46
C VAL A 112 -6.17 -8.55 10.32
N ILE A 113 -5.06 -8.25 10.99
CA ILE A 113 -3.92 -9.17 11.11
C ILE A 113 -4.17 -10.11 12.29
N GLU A 114 -4.21 -11.42 12.02
CA GLU A 114 -4.48 -12.45 13.02
C GLU A 114 -3.18 -13.11 13.51
N ASP A 115 -2.25 -13.40 12.59
CA ASP A 115 -0.91 -13.91 12.94
C ASP A 115 0.11 -13.36 11.93
N PRO A 116 0.90 -12.32 12.29
CA PRO A 116 1.82 -11.69 11.37
C PRO A 116 2.98 -12.61 10.96
N LYS A 117 3.38 -13.58 11.82
CA LYS A 117 4.47 -14.50 11.50
C LYS A 117 4.02 -15.56 10.50
N LYS A 118 2.83 -16.12 10.69
CA LYS A 118 2.22 -17.10 9.77
C LYS A 118 1.56 -16.46 8.55
N GLY A 119 1.41 -15.14 8.54
CA GLY A 119 0.78 -14.40 7.46
C GLY A 119 -0.74 -14.63 7.41
N LEU A 120 -1.39 -14.72 8.57
CA LEU A 120 -2.83 -14.92 8.67
C LEU A 120 -3.52 -13.58 8.86
N TRP A 121 -4.59 -13.37 8.10
CA TRP A 121 -5.38 -12.15 8.12
C TRP A 121 -6.83 -12.45 7.72
N ARG A 122 -7.72 -11.50 7.91
CA ARG A 122 -9.11 -11.54 7.42
C ARG A 122 -9.62 -10.13 7.18
N PHE A 123 -10.80 -10.01 6.59
CA PHE A 123 -11.54 -8.76 6.69
C PHE A 123 -12.27 -8.63 8.03
N ARG A 124 -12.48 -7.40 8.50
CA ARG A 124 -13.03 -7.07 9.82
C ARG A 124 -14.42 -7.66 10.05
N ASP A 125 -15.24 -7.66 9.02
CA ASP A 125 -16.61 -8.19 8.97
C ASP A 125 -16.67 -9.69 8.65
N GLU A 126 -15.53 -10.35 8.38
CA GLU A 126 -15.47 -11.80 8.24
C GLU A 126 -15.43 -12.50 9.62
N PRO A 127 -16.05 -13.69 9.76
CA PRO A 127 -15.91 -14.51 10.95
C PRO A 127 -14.45 -14.83 11.26
N THR A 128 -14.10 -14.96 12.55
CA THR A 128 -12.73 -15.27 12.99
C THR A 128 -12.19 -16.60 12.44
N ALA A 129 -13.07 -17.54 12.11
CA ALA A 129 -12.70 -18.80 11.47
C ALA A 129 -12.27 -18.66 9.99
N LYS A 130 -12.63 -17.55 9.32
CA LYS A 130 -12.35 -17.32 7.90
C LYS A 130 -10.97 -16.68 7.72
N LEU A 131 -9.92 -17.47 7.99
CA LEU A 131 -8.54 -17.01 7.86
C LEU A 131 -8.07 -17.07 6.41
N ARG A 132 -7.47 -15.96 5.96
CA ARG A 132 -6.78 -15.80 4.68
C ARG A 132 -5.27 -15.89 4.91
N ARG A 133 -4.54 -16.30 3.87
CA ARG A 133 -3.06 -16.38 3.90
C ARG A 133 -2.44 -15.25 3.09
N SER A 134 -1.28 -14.80 3.53
CA SER A 134 -0.43 -13.88 2.77
C SER A 134 -0.12 -14.42 1.38
N VAL A 135 -0.06 -13.52 0.40
CA VAL A 135 0.51 -13.84 -0.91
C VAL A 135 2.03 -13.83 -0.87
N ALA A 136 2.66 -14.44 -1.88
CA ALA A 136 4.11 -14.39 -2.06
C ALA A 136 4.59 -12.93 -2.24
N PRO A 137 5.81 -12.59 -1.78
CA PRO A 137 6.41 -11.28 -2.00
C PRO A 137 6.46 -10.91 -3.48
N LYS A 138 6.34 -9.61 -3.76
CA LYS A 138 6.61 -9.07 -5.09
C LYS A 138 7.63 -7.94 -4.96
N ILE A 139 8.89 -8.30 -5.24
CA ILE A 139 10.01 -7.36 -5.34
C ILE A 139 9.92 -6.63 -6.69
N TRP A 140 10.25 -5.35 -6.68
CA TRP A 140 10.08 -4.41 -7.78
C TRP A 140 11.37 -3.86 -8.34
#